data_AF-A0A453QAW5-F1
#
_entry.id   AF-A0A453QAW5-F1
#
_cell.length_a   1.000
_cell.length_b   1.000
_cell.length_c   1.000
_cell.angle_alpha   90.00
_cell.angle_beta   90.00
_cell.angle_gamma   90.00
#
_symmetry.space_group_name_H-M   'P 1'
#
loop_
_entity.id
_entity.type
_entity.pdbx_description
1 polymer ?
#
loop_
_entity_poly.entity_id
_entity_poly.type
_entity_poly.pdbx_seq_one_letter_code
_entity_poly.pdbx_strand_id
1 'polypeptide(L)'
;QVHKQPCHIVYTDYRPTPLQHYVFPAGGDGLYLVVDENGKFREDSFQKSLNVLAPATGSDKKRENGKRQKGLVSAGKTNEESDIFKMVKMIIQRQYDPVILFSFSKRECEFLAMQMAKMDLNGDDEKVNIETIFWSAMDLLSDDDKKLPQVSNMLPLLKRGIGVHHSGLLPILKEVIEILFQEGLI
;
A
#
# COMPACT_ATOMS: atom_id res chain seq x y z
N GLN A 1 -24.27 35.91 19.31
CA GLN A 1 -23.69 34.70 19.93
C GLN A 1 -24.62 33.53 19.66
N VAL A 2 -24.15 32.46 19.02
CA VAL A 2 -25.00 31.44 18.38
C VAL A 2 -25.48 30.36 19.38
N HIS A 3 -24.71 30.01 20.40
CA HIS A 3 -25.18 29.14 21.49
C HIS A 3 -24.74 29.70 22.86
N LYS A 4 -25.70 29.89 23.78
CA LYS A 4 -25.48 30.45 25.12
C LYS A 4 -25.18 29.34 26.14
N GLN A 5 -24.21 28.47 25.85
CA GLN A 5 -23.84 27.36 26.72
C GLN A 5 -22.31 27.20 26.81
N PRO A 6 -21.77 26.70 27.94
CA PRO A 6 -20.36 26.39 28.06
C PRO A 6 -19.92 25.32 27.04
N CYS A 7 -18.76 25.49 26.43
CA CYS A 7 -18.11 24.51 25.58
C CYS A 7 -16.70 24.26 26.12
N HIS A 8 -16.46 23.06 26.63
CA HIS A 8 -15.15 22.66 27.13
C HIS A 8 -14.31 22.07 26.00
N ILE A 9 -13.04 22.47 25.92
CA ILE A 9 -12.07 21.94 24.96
C ILE A 9 -11.05 21.13 25.76
N VAL A 10 -10.87 19.87 25.37
CA VAL A 10 -9.81 19.00 25.89
C VAL A 10 -8.92 18.64 24.71
N TYR A 11 -7.62 18.92 24.83
CA TYR A 11 -6.62 18.71 23.78
C TYR A 11 -5.47 17.86 24.31
N THR A 12 -4.93 16.99 23.45
CA THR A 12 -3.72 16.22 23.75
C THR A 12 -2.99 15.86 22.46
N ASP A 13 -1.66 15.96 22.47
CA ASP A 13 -0.77 15.40 21.45
C ASP A 13 -0.32 13.98 21.79
N TYR A 14 -0.82 13.40 22.88
CA TYR A 14 -0.41 12.08 23.34
C TYR A 14 -0.76 11.00 22.33
N ARG A 15 0.28 10.27 21.90
CA ARG A 15 0.16 9.10 21.03
C ARG A 15 0.53 7.84 21.82
N PRO A 16 -0.40 6.86 21.96
CA PRO A 16 -0.13 5.63 22.71
C PRO A 16 1.01 4.77 22.12
N THR A 17 1.08 4.69 20.79
CA THR A 17 2.12 3.92 20.07
C THR A 17 3.06 4.89 19.35
N PRO A 18 4.33 5.03 19.77
CA PRO A 18 5.29 5.89 19.09
C PRO A 18 5.46 5.50 17.61
N LEU A 19 5.68 6.49 16.74
CA LEU A 19 5.86 6.27 15.31
C LEU A 19 7.30 6.49 14.87
N GLN A 20 7.72 5.72 13.89
CA GLN A 20 8.93 5.94 13.13
C GLN A 20 8.54 6.23 11.67
N HIS A 21 9.15 7.24 11.07
CA HIS A 21 8.87 7.63 9.69
C HIS A 21 10.05 7.26 8.79
N TYR A 22 9.76 6.52 7.72
CA TYR A 22 10.75 6.08 6.74
C TYR A 22 10.47 6.67 5.37
N VAL A 23 11.53 6.82 4.57
CA VAL A 23 11.44 7.14 3.14
C VAL A 23 11.95 5.94 2.34
N PHE A 24 11.19 5.53 1.33
CA PHE A 24 11.58 4.57 0.31
C PHE A 24 11.73 5.33 -1.03
N PRO A 25 12.95 5.64 -1.51
CA PRO A 25 13.14 6.34 -2.77
C PRO A 25 12.86 5.41 -3.96
N ALA A 26 12.20 5.94 -4.99
CA ALA A 26 11.94 5.21 -6.24
C ALA A 26 13.25 4.70 -6.86
N GLY A 27 13.25 3.44 -7.30
CA GLY A 27 14.45 2.76 -7.79
C GLY A 27 15.51 2.40 -6.74
N GLY A 28 15.26 2.69 -5.46
CA GLY A 28 16.10 2.26 -4.34
C GLY A 28 15.73 0.88 -3.80
N ASP A 29 16.58 0.35 -2.91
CA ASP A 29 16.39 -0.97 -2.31
C ASP A 29 16.27 -0.92 -0.76
N GLY A 30 16.07 0.26 -0.16
CA GLY A 30 16.11 0.41 1.30
C GLY A 30 15.24 1.52 1.87
N LEU A 31 14.87 1.34 3.14
CA LEU A 31 14.17 2.33 3.98
C LEU A 31 15.16 3.20 4.72
N TYR A 32 14.92 4.51 4.68
CA TYR A 32 15.70 5.51 5.39
C TYR A 32 14.87 6.06 6.55
N LEU A 33 15.28 5.82 7.80
CA LEU A 33 14.60 6.36 8.98
C LEU A 33 14.83 7.87 9.02
N VAL A 34 13.81 8.66 8.77
CA VAL A 34 13.88 10.14 8.71
C VAL A 34 13.34 10.82 9.96
N VAL A 35 12.44 10.17 10.70
CA VAL A 35 11.99 10.63 12.03
C VAL A 35 11.89 9.43 12.95
N ASP A 36 12.54 9.48 14.11
CA ASP A 36 12.51 8.40 15.10
C ASP A 36 11.33 8.50 16.08
N GLU A 37 11.21 7.52 16.99
CA GLU A 37 10.10 7.45 17.96
C GLU A 37 10.00 8.66 18.91
N ASN A 38 11.07 9.46 19.02
CA ASN A 38 11.09 10.68 19.84
C ASN A 38 10.71 11.94 19.03
N GLY A 39 10.31 11.77 17.77
CA GLY A 39 10.01 12.88 16.86
C GLY A 39 11.26 13.60 16.34
N LYS A 40 12.46 13.04 16.51
CA LYS A 40 13.70 13.68 16.05
C LYS A 40 13.92 13.42 14.56
N PHE A 41 13.97 14.49 13.78
CA PHE A 41 14.30 14.44 12.37
C PHE A 41 15.79 14.10 12.14
N ARG A 42 16.07 13.19 11.20
CA ARG A 42 17.40 12.72 10.82
C ARG A 42 17.75 13.23 9.43
N GLU A 43 18.32 14.43 9.40
CA GLU A 43 18.67 15.13 8.16
C GLU A 43 19.68 14.34 7.30
N ASP A 44 20.65 13.65 7.91
CA ASP A 44 21.62 12.83 7.19
C ASP A 44 20.96 11.65 6.46
N SER A 45 19.98 11.02 7.10
CA SER A 45 19.20 9.91 6.53
C SER A 45 18.30 10.39 5.40
N PHE A 46 17.66 11.55 5.59
CA PHE A 46 16.86 12.19 4.54
C PHE A 46 17.72 12.55 3.33
N GLN A 47 18.89 13.17 3.54
CA GLN A 47 19.79 13.53 2.44
C GLN A 47 20.31 12.30 1.69
N LYS A 48 20.63 11.21 2.41
CA LYS A 48 20.99 9.92 1.78
C LYS A 48 19.85 9.41 0.89
N SER A 49 18.60 9.49 1.34
CA SER A 49 17.44 9.06 0.55
C SER A 49 17.26 9.89 -0.73
N LEU A 50 17.50 11.21 -0.67
CA LEU A 50 17.44 12.09 -1.85
C LEU A 50 18.55 11.79 -2.86
N ASN A 51 19.75 11.44 -2.38
CA ASN A 51 20.87 11.10 -3.25
C ASN A 51 20.62 9.82 -4.08
N VAL A 52 19.71 8.94 -3.66
CA VAL A 52 19.27 7.78 -4.46
C VAL A 52 18.45 8.23 -5.68
N LEU A 53 17.67 9.30 -5.53
CA LEU A 53 16.86 9.86 -6.62
C LEU A 53 17.68 10.71 -7.60
N ALA A 54 18.88 11.15 -7.18
CA ALA A 54 19.73 11.98 -8.02
C ALA A 54 20.13 11.18 -9.26
N PRO A 55 19.91 11.71 -10.49
CA PRO A 55 20.44 11.07 -11.69
C PRO A 55 21.95 10.92 -11.52
N ALA A 56 22.51 9.80 -11.96
CA ALA A 56 23.96 9.55 -11.93
C ALA A 56 24.71 10.58 -12.80
N THR A 57 24.87 11.79 -12.30
CA THR A 57 25.69 12.83 -12.91
C THR A 57 27.12 12.57 -12.50
N GLY A 58 27.87 11.80 -13.29
CA GLY A 58 29.33 11.74 -13.12
C GLY A 58 30.06 10.45 -13.44
N SER A 59 29.70 9.72 -14.50
CA SER A 59 30.69 8.87 -15.18
C SER A 59 30.81 9.30 -16.63
N ASP A 60 31.95 9.94 -16.94
CA ASP A 60 32.35 10.49 -18.23
C ASP A 60 31.86 9.68 -19.45
N LYS A 61 30.95 10.27 -20.22
CA LYS A 61 30.87 10.02 -21.67
C LYS A 61 30.62 11.34 -22.40
N LYS A 62 31.72 11.98 -22.83
CA LYS A 62 31.72 12.89 -23.98
C LYS A 62 30.98 12.21 -25.15
N ARG A 63 29.79 12.68 -25.50
CA ARG A 63 29.26 12.55 -26.86
C ARG A 63 28.50 13.81 -27.24
N GLU A 64 28.99 14.42 -28.32
CA GLU A 64 28.44 15.57 -29.01
C GLU A 64 27.02 15.36 -29.54
N ASN A 65 26.34 16.51 -29.67
CA ASN A 65 25.31 16.86 -30.64
C ASN A 65 24.00 16.03 -30.72
N GLY A 66 22.94 16.67 -30.22
CA GLY A 66 21.85 17.12 -31.10
C GLY A 66 20.67 16.18 -31.32
N LYS A 67 19.62 16.32 -30.50
CA LYS A 67 18.24 16.67 -30.91
C LYS A 67 17.27 16.45 -29.74
N ARG A 68 16.48 17.49 -29.44
CA ARG A 68 15.35 17.44 -28.51
C ARG A 68 14.27 16.51 -29.08
N GLN A 69 13.88 15.48 -28.34
CA GLN A 69 12.58 14.82 -28.53
C GLN A 69 11.91 14.62 -27.17
N LYS A 70 10.74 15.26 -27.04
CA LYS A 70 9.80 15.12 -25.94
C LYS A 70 9.29 13.68 -25.88
N GLY A 71 9.16 13.18 -24.65
CA GLY A 71 8.22 12.13 -24.26
C GLY A 71 8.57 10.76 -24.82
N LEU A 72 9.28 9.96 -24.03
CA LEU A 72 9.23 8.51 -24.15
C LEU A 72 9.40 7.92 -22.74
N VAL A 73 8.31 7.33 -22.25
CA VAL A 73 8.32 6.19 -21.35
C VAL A 73 9.55 5.33 -21.62
N SER A 74 10.42 5.15 -20.63
CA SER A 74 11.61 4.31 -20.75
C SER A 74 11.17 2.85 -20.87
N ALA A 75 10.87 2.43 -22.09
CA ALA A 75 10.91 1.04 -22.48
C ALA A 75 12.37 0.57 -22.39
N GLY A 76 12.70 -0.25 -21.38
CA GLY A 76 14.01 -0.87 -21.32
C GLY A 76 14.53 -1.32 -19.97
N LYS A 77 13.73 -2.03 -19.15
CA LYS A 77 14.23 -3.03 -18.18
C LYS A 77 13.14 -4.08 -17.94
N THR A 78 13.22 -5.19 -18.66
CA THR A 78 12.16 -6.21 -18.71
C THR A 78 12.20 -7.24 -17.56
N ASN A 79 12.91 -6.97 -16.45
CA ASN A 79 13.05 -7.96 -15.36
C ASN A 79 13.23 -7.39 -13.94
N GLU A 80 13.05 -6.07 -13.72
CA GLU A 80 13.12 -5.53 -12.37
C GLU A 80 11.73 -5.60 -11.70
N GLU A 81 11.69 -6.15 -10.47
CA GLU A 81 10.52 -6.11 -9.60
C GLU A 81 10.07 -4.64 -9.42
N SER A 82 8.76 -4.37 -9.44
CA SER A 82 8.26 -3.01 -9.22
C SER A 82 8.61 -2.51 -7.82
N ASP A 83 8.78 -1.19 -7.66
CA ASP A 83 9.15 -0.59 -6.38
C ASP A 83 8.18 -0.96 -5.25
N ILE A 84 6.88 -1.00 -5.55
CA ILE A 84 5.86 -1.45 -4.59
C ILE A 84 6.06 -2.92 -4.19
N PHE A 85 6.44 -3.79 -5.12
CA PHE A 85 6.70 -5.21 -4.84
C PHE A 85 7.91 -5.36 -3.93
N LYS A 86 9.00 -4.66 -4.25
CA LYS A 86 10.20 -4.63 -3.40
C LYS A 86 9.89 -4.12 -1.99
N MET A 87 9.12 -3.03 -1.90
CA MET A 87 8.75 -2.42 -0.62
C MET A 87 7.91 -3.37 0.24
N VAL A 88 6.83 -3.95 -0.31
CA VAL A 88 5.97 -4.89 0.42
C VAL A 88 6.74 -6.15 0.81
N LYS A 89 7.55 -6.71 -0.09
CA LYS A 89 8.38 -7.89 0.18
C LYS A 89 9.30 -7.66 1.38
N MET A 90 9.94 -6.50 1.44
CA MET A 90 10.80 -6.11 2.56
C MET A 90 10.01 -5.88 3.86
N ILE A 91 8.79 -5.32 3.80
CA ILE A 91 7.90 -5.16 4.97
C ILE A 91 7.56 -6.53 5.57
N ILE A 92 7.14 -7.48 4.74
CA ILE A 92 6.81 -8.85 5.16
C ILE A 92 8.05 -9.56 5.73
N GLN A 93 9.21 -9.46 5.06
CA GLN A 93 10.47 -10.05 5.55
C GLN A 93 10.93 -9.50 6.90
N ARG A 94 10.53 -8.27 7.24
CA ARG A 94 10.82 -7.61 8.52
C ARG A 94 9.74 -7.82 9.57
N GLN A 95 8.68 -8.57 9.25
CA GLN A 95 7.53 -8.82 10.14
C GLN A 95 6.85 -7.51 10.57
N TYR A 96 6.64 -6.61 9.60
CA TYR A 96 5.90 -5.36 9.78
C TYR A 96 4.45 -5.44 9.28
N ASP A 97 3.95 -6.66 9.03
CA ASP A 97 2.54 -6.94 8.80
C ASP A 97 1.71 -6.81 10.10
N PRO A 98 0.43 -6.42 10.00
CA PRO A 98 -0.28 -5.99 8.78
C PRO A 98 0.14 -4.60 8.28
N VAL A 99 -0.03 -4.33 6.98
CA VAL A 99 0.34 -3.05 6.34
C VAL A 99 -0.80 -2.43 5.54
N ILE A 100 -1.01 -1.13 5.70
CA ILE A 100 -1.97 -0.35 4.90
C ILE A 100 -1.22 0.50 3.87
N LEU A 101 -1.56 0.32 2.59
CA LEU A 101 -1.02 1.10 1.48
C LEU A 101 -2.05 2.10 0.98
N PHE A 102 -1.70 3.39 1.00
CA PHE A 102 -2.58 4.45 0.51
C PHE A 102 -2.22 4.86 -0.92
N SER A 103 -3.23 4.90 -1.80
CA SER A 103 -3.20 5.64 -3.06
C SER A 103 -4.45 6.51 -3.17
N PHE A 104 -4.32 7.66 -3.82
CA PHE A 104 -5.43 8.59 -4.05
C PHE A 104 -6.33 8.18 -5.23
N SER A 105 -5.91 7.20 -6.03
CA SER A 105 -6.65 6.74 -7.21
C SER A 105 -7.21 5.34 -6.98
N LYS A 106 -8.54 5.20 -7.08
CA LYS A 106 -9.24 3.90 -6.97
C LYS A 106 -8.65 2.86 -7.93
N ARG A 107 -8.40 3.30 -9.17
CA ARG A 107 -7.79 2.47 -10.22
C ARG A 107 -6.37 2.05 -9.86
N GLU A 108 -5.61 2.93 -9.22
CA GLU A 108 -4.24 2.62 -8.82
C GLU A 108 -4.21 1.64 -7.63
N CYS A 109 -5.14 1.74 -6.67
CA CYS A 109 -5.27 0.74 -5.60
C CYS A 109 -5.43 -0.68 -6.18
N GLU A 110 -6.36 -0.88 -7.11
CA GLU A 110 -6.58 -2.18 -7.77
C GLU A 110 -5.34 -2.62 -8.57
N PHE A 111 -4.71 -1.70 -9.30
CA PHE A 111 -3.50 -2.00 -10.08
C PHE A 111 -2.32 -2.42 -9.20
N LEU A 112 -2.07 -1.73 -8.08
CA LEU A 112 -1.00 -2.07 -7.14
C LEU A 112 -1.25 -3.42 -6.47
N ALA A 113 -2.49 -3.71 -6.07
CA ALA A 113 -2.85 -5.02 -5.51
C ALA A 113 -2.59 -6.16 -6.51
N MET A 114 -2.91 -5.96 -7.79
CA MET A 114 -2.60 -6.94 -8.84
C MET A 114 -1.10 -7.17 -9.05
N GLN A 115 -0.26 -6.15 -8.84
CA GLN A 115 1.18 -6.35 -8.84
C GLN A 115 1.63 -7.24 -7.67
N MET A 116 0.96 -7.13 -6.52
CA MET A 116 1.27 -7.91 -5.31
C MET A 116 0.69 -9.31 -5.35
N ALA A 117 -0.28 -9.57 -6.23
CA ALA A 117 -0.97 -10.85 -6.34
C ALA A 117 -0.05 -12.06 -6.57
N LYS A 118 1.24 -11.87 -6.90
CA LYS A 118 2.23 -12.96 -6.96
C LYS A 118 2.66 -13.49 -5.58
N MET A 119 2.48 -12.70 -4.53
CA MET A 119 2.71 -13.11 -3.15
C MET A 119 1.51 -13.93 -2.66
N ASP A 120 1.79 -14.92 -1.82
CA ASP A 120 0.80 -15.69 -1.09
C ASP A 120 1.19 -15.58 0.38
N LEU A 121 0.48 -14.72 1.11
CA LEU A 121 0.82 -14.34 2.48
C LEU A 121 0.09 -15.20 3.52
N ASN A 122 -0.90 -15.99 3.08
CA ASN A 122 -1.74 -16.79 3.95
C ASN A 122 -1.51 -18.30 3.77
N GLY A 123 -1.58 -19.02 4.88
CA GLY A 123 -1.63 -20.47 4.94
C GLY A 123 -2.99 -21.03 4.49
N ASP A 124 -3.06 -22.36 4.38
CA ASP A 124 -4.27 -23.03 3.92
C ASP A 124 -5.44 -22.89 4.90
N ASP A 125 -5.19 -22.87 6.20
CA ASP A 125 -6.22 -22.68 7.23
C ASP A 125 -6.82 -21.27 7.17
N GLU A 126 -5.98 -20.25 6.99
CA GLU A 126 -6.42 -18.85 6.83
C GLU A 126 -7.25 -18.68 5.55
N LYS A 127 -6.86 -19.35 4.46
CA LYS A 127 -7.62 -19.37 3.20
C LYS A 127 -9.02 -19.95 3.36
N VAL A 128 -9.17 -21.01 4.17
CA VAL A 128 -10.48 -21.60 4.47
C VAL A 128 -11.32 -20.65 5.32
N ASN A 129 -10.71 -20.00 6.31
CA ASN A 129 -11.40 -19.01 7.14
C ASN A 129 -11.89 -17.81 6.31
N ILE A 130 -11.03 -17.27 5.44
CA ILE A 130 -11.38 -16.17 4.53
C ILE A 130 -12.53 -16.55 3.62
N GLU A 131 -12.48 -17.73 3.02
CA GLU A 131 -13.54 -18.22 2.13
C GLU A 131 -14.86 -18.39 2.88
N THR A 132 -14.82 -18.89 4.11
CA THR A 132 -16.00 -19.05 4.96
C THR A 132 -16.63 -17.71 5.31
N ILE A 133 -15.83 -16.73 5.76
CA ILE A 133 -16.30 -15.38 6.09
C ILE A 133 -16.86 -14.69 4.84
N PHE A 134 -16.15 -14.78 3.72
CA PHE A 134 -16.55 -14.17 2.46
C PHE A 134 -17.92 -14.69 1.99
N TRP A 135 -18.10 -16.02 1.91
CA TRP A 135 -19.36 -16.59 1.45
C TRP A 135 -20.52 -16.40 2.44
N SER A 136 -20.24 -16.40 3.75
CA SER A 136 -21.25 -16.09 4.76
C SER A 136 -21.86 -14.69 4.55
N ALA A 137 -21.05 -13.72 4.12
CA ALA A 137 -21.53 -12.39 3.77
C ALA A 137 -22.18 -12.37 2.37
N MET A 138 -21.55 -12.99 1.37
CA MET A 138 -22.09 -12.98 0.00
C MET A 138 -23.44 -13.70 -0.11
N ASP A 139 -23.77 -14.62 0.80
CA ASP A 139 -25.07 -15.30 0.84
C ASP A 139 -26.27 -14.37 1.08
N LEU A 140 -26.03 -13.14 1.52
CA LEU A 140 -27.05 -12.08 1.60
C LEU A 140 -27.40 -11.47 0.24
N LEU A 141 -26.57 -11.69 -0.78
CA LEU A 141 -26.77 -11.19 -2.14
C LEU A 141 -27.60 -12.15 -2.99
N SER A 142 -28.23 -11.61 -4.04
CA SER A 142 -28.88 -12.44 -5.06
C SER A 142 -27.84 -13.26 -5.85
N ASP A 143 -28.27 -14.37 -6.45
CA ASP A 143 -27.37 -15.21 -7.27
C ASP A 143 -26.75 -14.47 -8.46
N ASP A 144 -27.42 -13.45 -8.98
CA ASP A 144 -26.89 -12.62 -10.07
C ASP A 144 -25.85 -11.62 -9.56
N ASP A 145 -26.05 -11.05 -8.37
CA ASP A 145 -25.07 -10.17 -7.73
C ASP A 145 -23.80 -10.92 -7.32
N LYS A 146 -23.93 -12.18 -6.87
CA LYS A 146 -22.78 -13.06 -6.57
C LYS A 146 -21.88 -13.31 -7.79
N LYS A 147 -22.43 -13.23 -9.01
CA LYS A 147 -21.69 -13.40 -10.28
C LYS A 147 -21.02 -12.12 -10.78
N LEU A 148 -21.19 -11.00 -10.08
CA LEU A 148 -20.56 -9.74 -10.50
C LEU A 148 -19.03 -9.88 -10.52
N PRO A 149 -18.34 -9.34 -11.54
CA PRO A 149 -16.88 -9.45 -11.65
C PRO A 149 -16.12 -8.94 -10.41
N GLN A 150 -16.66 -7.93 -9.72
CA GLN A 150 -16.04 -7.40 -8.51
C GLN A 150 -16.03 -8.42 -7.37
N VAL A 151 -17.06 -9.26 -7.25
CA VAL A 151 -17.13 -10.34 -6.25
C VAL A 151 -16.17 -11.46 -6.64
N SER A 152 -16.24 -11.94 -7.89
CA SER A 152 -15.41 -13.07 -8.35
C SER A 152 -13.91 -12.77 -8.35
N ASN A 153 -13.52 -11.53 -8.65
CA ASN A 153 -12.11 -11.14 -8.71
C ASN A 153 -11.51 -10.82 -7.33
N MET A 154 -12.35 -10.51 -6.33
CA MET A 154 -11.88 -10.13 -5.00
C MET A 154 -11.43 -11.35 -4.21
N LEU A 155 -12.22 -12.44 -4.18
CA LEU A 155 -11.93 -13.62 -3.37
C LEU A 155 -10.51 -14.21 -3.59
N PRO A 156 -10.01 -14.36 -4.83
CA PRO A 156 -8.65 -14.85 -5.06
C PRO A 156 -7.53 -13.94 -4.51
N LEU A 157 -7.78 -12.62 -4.41
CA LEU A 157 -6.84 -11.68 -3.79
C LEU A 157 -6.89 -11.79 -2.26
N LEU A 158 -8.10 -11.81 -1.69
CA LEU A 158 -8.29 -11.92 -0.24
C LEU A 158 -7.65 -13.20 0.30
N LYS A 159 -7.82 -14.33 -0.39
CA LYS A 159 -7.20 -15.62 -0.02
C LYS A 159 -5.68 -15.58 0.00
N ARG A 160 -5.03 -14.62 -0.67
CA ARG A 160 -3.57 -14.42 -0.65
C ARG A 160 -3.11 -13.43 0.43
N GLY A 161 -4.02 -12.91 1.25
CA GLY A 161 -3.75 -11.86 2.24
C GLY A 161 -3.66 -10.47 1.63
N ILE A 162 -4.32 -10.23 0.49
CA ILE A 162 -4.27 -8.94 -0.23
C ILE A 162 -5.68 -8.37 -0.36
N GLY A 163 -5.93 -7.28 0.36
CA GLY A 163 -7.18 -6.51 0.30
C GLY A 163 -7.08 -5.23 -0.55
N VAL A 164 -8.20 -4.78 -1.09
CA VAL A 164 -8.35 -3.47 -1.73
C VAL A 164 -9.52 -2.76 -1.07
N HIS A 165 -9.37 -1.51 -0.64
CA HIS A 165 -10.45 -0.74 -0.04
C HIS A 165 -10.55 0.65 -0.66
N HIS A 166 -11.68 0.95 -1.29
CA HIS A 166 -12.02 2.29 -1.79
C HIS A 166 -13.51 2.45 -2.00
N SER A 167 -13.95 3.69 -2.21
CA SER A 167 -15.37 4.04 -2.37
C SER A 167 -16.05 3.51 -3.65
N GLY A 168 -15.35 2.72 -4.47
CA GLY A 168 -15.88 2.11 -5.71
C GLY A 168 -16.27 0.65 -5.55
N LEU A 169 -16.03 0.07 -4.37
CA LEU A 169 -16.43 -1.29 -4.04
C LEU A 169 -17.89 -1.32 -3.57
N LEU A 170 -18.56 -2.44 -3.84
CA LEU A 170 -19.86 -2.73 -3.23
C LEU A 170 -19.76 -2.60 -1.70
N PRO A 171 -20.76 -1.98 -1.03
CA PRO A 171 -20.75 -1.80 0.42
C PRO A 171 -20.41 -3.07 1.20
N ILE A 172 -21.04 -4.19 0.83
CA ILE A 172 -20.80 -5.49 1.45
C ILE A 172 -19.36 -6.01 1.29
N LEU A 173 -18.70 -5.72 0.17
CA LEU A 173 -17.29 -6.11 -0.01
C LEU A 173 -16.37 -5.27 0.88
N LYS A 174 -16.68 -3.98 1.09
CA LYS A 174 -15.88 -3.15 2.01
C LYS A 174 -15.99 -3.68 3.44
N GLU A 175 -17.20 -4.02 3.87
CA GLU A 175 -17.45 -4.57 5.21
C GLU A 175 -16.71 -5.89 5.42
N VAL A 176 -16.75 -6.80 4.44
CA VAL A 176 -15.99 -8.07 4.50
C VAL A 176 -14.49 -7.82 4.61
N ILE A 177 -13.94 -6.88 3.83
CA ILE A 177 -12.51 -6.56 3.88
C ILE A 177 -12.12 -5.95 5.22
N GLU A 178 -12.97 -5.09 5.80
CA GLU A 178 -12.77 -4.52 7.14
C GLU A 178 -12.80 -5.60 8.23
N ILE A 179 -13.71 -6.58 8.13
CA ILE A 179 -13.76 -7.74 9.04
C ILE A 179 -12.48 -8.57 8.91
N LEU A 180 -12.09 -8.95 7.70
CA LEU A 180 -10.90 -9.77 7.47
C LEU A 180 -9.62 -9.08 7.98
N PHE A 181 -9.51 -7.75 7.84
CA PHE A 181 -8.40 -6.98 8.39
C PHE A 181 -8.40 -6.96 9.92
N GLN A 182 -9.57 -6.82 10.56
CA GLN A 182 -9.68 -6.87 12.03
C GLN A 182 -9.37 -8.24 12.61
N GLU A 183 -9.69 -9.31 11.87
CA GLU A 183 -9.36 -10.70 12.23
C GLU A 183 -7.89 -11.07 11.91
N GLY A 184 -7.10 -10.17 11.32
CA GLY A 184 -5.70 -10.41 10.96
C GLY A 184 -5.51 -11.38 9.79
N LEU A 185 -6.51 -11.53 8.93
CA LEU A 185 -6.47 -12.39 7.73
C LEU A 185 -6.00 -11.64 6.48
N ILE A 186 -5.82 -10.32 6.58
CA ILE A 186 -5.34 -9.38 5.55
C ILE A 186 -4.39 -8.36 6.19
#